data_AF-A0A968MIA6-F1
#
_entry.id   AF-A0A968MIA6-F1
#
_cell.length_a   1.000
_cell.length_b   1.000
_cell.length_c   1.000
_cell.angle_alpha   90.00
_cell.angle_beta   90.00
_cell.angle_gamma   90.00
#
_symmetry.space_group_name_H-M   'P 1'
#
loop_
_entity.id
_entity.type
_entity.pdbx_description
1 polymer ?
#
loop_
_entity_poly.entity_id
_entity_poly.type
_entity_poly.pdbx_seq_one_letter_code
_entity_poly.pdbx_strand_id
1 'polypeptide(L)'
;MFDLPSLTCMLRMKVRWNPDSPGFNKDLLVYKNELREAVPDSALVIAGNDISKHIFFYYIHKKGWAFDNDQLNDTLIVRYINEGAKYLYSDSRTIDSNPSISQYLDSLVYETQNIKVFRLKN
;
A
#
# COMPACT_ATOMS: atom_id res chain seq x y z
N MET A 1 -31.97 24.23 -16.70
CA MET A 1 -30.68 24.73 -17.21
C MET A 1 -29.70 24.58 -16.06
N PHE A 2 -28.64 23.78 -16.18
CA PHE A 2 -27.62 23.70 -15.13
C PHE A 2 -26.73 24.95 -15.24
N ASP A 3 -26.57 25.70 -14.15
CA ASP A 3 -25.68 26.87 -14.14
C ASP A 3 -24.24 26.42 -14.35
N LEU A 4 -23.44 27.22 -15.08
CA LEU A 4 -22.05 26.91 -15.45
C LEU A 4 -21.16 26.40 -14.28
N PRO A 5 -21.29 26.91 -13.03
CA PRO A 5 -20.57 26.35 -11.88
C PRO A 5 -20.98 24.92 -11.50
N SER A 6 -22.27 24.57 -11.63
CA SER A 6 -22.78 23.23 -11.32
C SER A 6 -22.29 22.19 -12.33
N LEU A 7 -22.27 22.56 -13.62
CA LEU A 7 -21.75 21.70 -14.70
C LEU A 7 -20.24 21.46 -14.53
N THR A 8 -19.45 22.50 -14.27
CA THR A 8 -18.00 22.37 -14.08
C THR A 8 -17.65 21.59 -12.81
N CYS A 9 -18.42 21.76 -11.73
CA CYS A 9 -18.29 20.94 -10.52
C CYS A 9 -18.55 19.46 -10.82
N MET A 10 -19.66 19.14 -11.48
CA MET A 10 -20.03 17.76 -11.84
C MET A 10 -18.94 17.08 -12.69
N LEU A 11 -18.40 17.78 -13.71
CA LEU A 11 -17.35 17.24 -14.57
C LEU A 11 -16.06 16.93 -13.79
N ARG A 12 -15.66 17.83 -12.88
CA ARG A 12 -14.50 17.60 -12.00
C ARG A 12 -14.72 16.43 -11.05
N MET A 13 -15.92 16.30 -10.49
CA MET A 13 -16.26 15.20 -9.59
C MET A 13 -16.25 13.86 -10.33
N LYS A 14 -16.82 13.79 -11.53
CA LYS A 14 -16.87 12.55 -12.33
C LYS A 14 -15.49 11.95 -12.59
N VAL A 15 -14.49 12.80 -12.85
CA VAL A 15 -13.11 12.35 -13.08
C VAL A 15 -12.44 11.89 -11.77
N ARG A 16 -12.68 12.59 -10.66
CA ARG A 16 -12.08 12.28 -9.35
C ARG A 16 -12.69 11.06 -8.67
N TRP A 17 -13.98 10.83 -8.87
CA TRP A 17 -14.73 9.71 -8.30
C TRP A 17 -14.88 8.59 -9.33
N ASN A 18 -13.74 8.17 -9.89
CA ASN A 18 -13.68 7.05 -10.83
C ASN A 18 -13.05 5.82 -10.15
N PRO A 19 -13.82 4.78 -9.80
CA PRO A 19 -13.28 3.58 -9.16
C PRO A 19 -12.32 2.79 -10.06
N ASP A 20 -12.37 3.00 -11.39
CA ASP A 20 -11.45 2.37 -12.33
C ASP A 20 -10.09 3.07 -12.40
N SER A 21 -10.00 4.32 -11.94
CA SER A 21 -8.75 5.09 -11.89
C SER A 21 -8.74 6.00 -10.66
N PRO A 22 -8.58 5.43 -9.45
CA PRO A 22 -8.79 6.15 -8.20
C PRO A 22 -7.60 7.05 -7.79
N GLY A 23 -6.57 7.17 -8.64
CA GLY A 23 -5.35 7.95 -8.35
C GLY A 23 -4.34 7.25 -7.43
N PHE A 24 -4.59 5.99 -7.11
CA PHE A 24 -3.70 5.08 -6.37
C PHE A 24 -3.90 3.65 -6.89
N ASN A 25 -3.20 2.68 -6.33
CA ASN A 25 -3.32 1.28 -6.76
C ASN A 25 -4.75 0.75 -6.58
N LYS A 26 -5.40 0.38 -7.69
CA LYS A 26 -6.79 -0.10 -7.72
C LYS A 26 -6.99 -1.37 -6.88
N ASP A 27 -5.95 -2.19 -6.70
CA ASP A 27 -6.03 -3.42 -5.92
C ASP A 27 -6.40 -3.15 -4.45
N LEU A 28 -6.06 -1.97 -3.91
CA LEU A 28 -6.48 -1.54 -2.57
C LEU A 28 -8.01 -1.37 -2.44
N LEU A 29 -8.70 -1.06 -3.55
CA LEU A 29 -10.16 -1.00 -3.59
C LEU A 29 -10.76 -2.36 -3.85
N VAL A 30 -10.23 -3.08 -4.83
CA VAL A 30 -10.82 -4.33 -5.34
C VAL A 30 -10.63 -5.46 -4.33
N TYR A 31 -9.43 -5.62 -3.79
CA TYR A 31 -9.05 -6.72 -2.88
C TYR A 31 -8.94 -6.25 -1.43
N LYS A 32 -9.71 -5.22 -1.07
CA LYS A 32 -9.63 -4.55 0.24
C LYS A 32 -9.79 -5.52 1.41
N ASN A 33 -10.74 -6.44 1.31
CA ASN A 33 -11.06 -7.35 2.41
C ASN A 33 -9.99 -8.43 2.54
N GLU A 34 -9.54 -8.96 1.43
CA GLU A 34 -8.51 -9.97 1.33
C GLU A 34 -7.16 -9.45 1.86
N LEU A 35 -6.81 -8.21 1.49
CA LEU A 35 -5.62 -7.52 2.02
C LEU A 35 -5.71 -7.25 3.53
N ARG A 36 -6.91 -7.04 4.07
CA ARG A 36 -7.11 -6.91 5.52
C ARG A 36 -6.93 -8.24 6.23
N GLU A 37 -7.49 -9.30 5.67
CA GLU A 37 -7.47 -10.64 6.24
C GLU A 37 -6.12 -11.35 6.09
N ALA A 38 -5.29 -10.92 5.12
CA ALA A 38 -3.98 -11.50 4.86
C ALA A 38 -3.03 -11.49 6.06
N VAL A 39 -3.18 -10.54 7.00
CA VAL A 39 -2.37 -10.46 8.23
C VAL A 39 -3.22 -10.11 9.45
N PRO A 40 -2.83 -10.51 10.67
CA PRO A 40 -3.54 -10.13 11.88
C PRO A 40 -3.68 -8.61 12.07
N ASP A 41 -4.81 -8.14 12.59
CA ASP A 41 -5.06 -6.70 12.85
C ASP A 41 -4.08 -6.07 13.85
N SER A 42 -3.55 -6.88 14.77
CA SER A 42 -2.58 -6.42 15.76
C SER A 42 -1.15 -6.32 15.21
N ALA A 43 -0.90 -6.74 13.98
CA ALA A 43 0.44 -6.73 13.40
C ALA A 43 0.81 -5.33 12.90
N LEU A 44 2.05 -4.92 13.20
CA LEU A 44 2.64 -3.72 12.59
C LEU A 44 3.19 -4.07 11.22
N VAL A 45 2.94 -3.20 10.24
CA VAL A 45 3.28 -3.46 8.85
C VAL A 45 4.05 -2.29 8.23
N ILE A 46 4.88 -2.59 7.25
CA ILE A 46 5.44 -1.62 6.32
C ILE A 46 4.53 -1.63 5.09
N ALA A 47 4.11 -0.47 4.58
CA ALA A 47 3.19 -0.38 3.46
C ALA A 47 3.60 0.68 2.43
N GLY A 48 3.52 0.35 1.15
CA GLY A 48 3.82 1.30 0.08
C GLY A 48 3.69 0.63 -1.28
N ASN A 49 3.83 1.39 -2.36
CA ASN A 49 4.36 2.74 -2.48
C ASN A 49 3.23 3.81 -2.41
N ASP A 50 3.19 4.59 -1.31
CA ASP A 50 2.11 5.54 -1.03
C ASP A 50 2.63 6.94 -0.70
N ILE A 51 2.59 7.85 -1.67
CA ILE A 51 2.97 9.25 -1.53
C ILE A 51 2.14 9.97 -0.45
N SER A 52 0.88 9.58 -0.26
CA SER A 52 0.05 10.19 0.78
C SER A 52 0.47 9.74 2.18
N LYS A 53 1.09 8.56 2.31
CA LYS A 53 1.41 7.86 3.56
C LYS A 53 0.20 7.39 4.37
N HIS A 54 -1.01 7.47 3.82
CA HIS A 54 -2.26 7.19 4.52
C HIS A 54 -3.23 6.31 3.72
N ILE A 55 -3.24 6.40 2.40
CA ILE A 55 -4.16 5.64 1.52
C ILE A 55 -4.00 4.14 1.76
N PHE A 56 -2.76 3.63 1.77
CA PHE A 56 -2.52 2.20 1.99
C PHE A 56 -3.15 1.76 3.32
N PHE A 57 -2.79 2.42 4.42
CA PHE A 57 -3.29 2.09 5.76
C PHE A 57 -4.80 2.23 5.91
N TYR A 58 -5.39 3.24 5.27
CA TYR A 58 -6.84 3.43 5.26
C TYR A 58 -7.54 2.19 4.67
N TYR A 59 -7.04 1.70 3.53
CA TYR A 59 -7.65 0.55 2.86
C TYR A 59 -7.35 -0.76 3.55
N ILE A 60 -6.10 -1.02 3.96
CA ILE A 60 -5.73 -2.30 4.59
C ILE A 60 -6.08 -2.38 6.08
N HIS A 61 -6.50 -1.28 6.71
CA HIS A 61 -6.86 -1.21 8.13
C HIS A 61 -5.75 -1.74 9.06
N LYS A 62 -4.49 -1.36 8.79
CA LYS A 62 -3.31 -1.72 9.59
C LYS A 62 -2.60 -0.47 10.10
N LYS A 63 -1.68 -0.68 11.05
CA LYS A 63 -0.77 0.33 11.59
C LYS A 63 0.67 0.01 11.21
N GLY A 64 1.50 1.04 11.13
CA GLY A 64 2.95 0.89 10.96
C GLY A 64 3.54 2.03 10.15
N TRP A 65 4.41 1.72 9.20
CA TRP A 65 5.22 2.72 8.49
C TRP A 65 4.96 2.70 6.99
N ALA A 66 4.73 3.88 6.41
CA ALA A 66 4.59 4.02 4.97
C ALA A 66 5.93 4.37 4.31
N PHE A 67 6.13 3.92 3.07
CA PHE A 67 7.17 4.41 2.19
C PHE A 67 6.58 4.90 0.87
N ASP A 68 7.28 5.81 0.21
CA ASP A 68 6.88 6.42 -1.06
C ASP A 68 8.05 6.42 -2.05
N ASN A 69 7.76 6.58 -3.35
CA ASN A 69 8.72 6.68 -4.45
C ASN A 69 9.81 5.58 -4.45
N ASP A 70 9.44 4.35 -4.07
CA ASP A 70 10.33 3.20 -3.91
C ASP A 70 11.51 3.48 -2.95
N GLN A 71 11.34 4.42 -2.03
CA GLN A 71 12.34 4.82 -1.04
C GLN A 71 12.29 3.95 0.22
N LEU A 72 12.29 2.63 0.03
CA LEU A 72 12.55 1.68 1.11
C LEU A 72 13.97 1.13 0.94
N ASN A 73 14.86 1.47 1.86
CA ASN A 73 16.24 0.98 1.89
C ASN A 73 16.48 0.05 3.09
N ASP A 74 17.66 -0.57 3.10
CA ASP A 74 18.12 -1.49 4.13
C ASP A 74 18.05 -0.90 5.55
N THR A 75 18.47 0.36 5.70
CA THR A 75 18.50 1.05 6.99
C THR A 75 17.09 1.25 7.54
N LEU A 76 16.14 1.64 6.67
CA LEU A 76 14.75 1.85 7.04
C LEU A 76 14.03 0.54 7.36
N ILE A 77 14.17 -0.50 6.51
CA ILE A 77 13.50 -1.78 6.77
C ILE A 77 14.01 -2.43 8.05
N VAL A 78 15.33 -2.40 8.31
CA VAL A 78 15.91 -2.91 9.57
C VAL A 78 15.37 -2.13 10.76
N ARG A 79 15.31 -0.79 10.66
CA ARG A 79 14.72 0.04 11.71
C ARG A 79 13.26 -0.35 11.99
N TYR A 80 12.43 -0.48 10.96
CA TYR A 80 11.02 -0.82 11.13
C TYR A 80 10.82 -2.23 11.69
N ILE A 81 11.63 -3.20 11.26
CA ILE A 81 11.66 -4.56 11.84
C ILE A 81 11.98 -4.49 13.34
N ASN A 82 13.02 -3.74 13.71
CA ASN A 82 13.40 -3.54 15.13
C ASN A 82 12.32 -2.81 15.94
N GLU A 83 11.58 -1.89 15.32
CA GLU A 83 10.42 -1.22 15.93
C GLU A 83 9.16 -2.12 15.96
N GLY A 84 9.22 -3.32 15.39
CA GLY A 84 8.20 -4.37 15.52
C GLY A 84 7.39 -4.66 14.26
N ALA A 85 7.78 -4.15 13.10
CA ALA A 85 7.17 -4.54 11.82
C ALA A 85 7.30 -6.05 11.60
N LYS A 86 6.21 -6.67 11.15
CA LYS A 86 6.15 -8.13 10.89
C LYS A 86 5.85 -8.47 9.43
N TYR A 87 5.27 -7.53 8.69
CA TYR A 87 4.84 -7.73 7.31
C TYR A 87 5.16 -6.52 6.45
N LEU A 88 5.38 -6.76 5.16
CA LEU A 88 5.55 -5.75 4.12
C LEU A 88 4.45 -5.89 3.09
N TYR A 89 3.73 -4.81 2.83
CA TYR A 89 2.85 -4.63 1.69
C TYR A 89 3.62 -3.81 0.65
N SER A 90 3.87 -4.39 -0.51
CA SER A 90 4.53 -3.71 -1.62
C SER A 90 3.72 -3.86 -2.89
N ASP A 91 3.44 -2.75 -3.54
CA ASP A 91 2.92 -2.73 -4.91
C ASP A 91 3.97 -2.47 -5.99
N SER A 92 5.23 -2.31 -5.57
CA SER A 92 6.35 -2.06 -6.46
C SER A 92 7.25 -3.27 -6.58
N ARG A 93 7.53 -3.64 -7.84
CA ARG A 93 8.45 -4.74 -8.16
C ARG A 93 9.91 -4.38 -7.94
N THR A 94 10.23 -3.09 -7.85
CA THR A 94 11.60 -2.64 -7.56
C THR A 94 11.97 -2.92 -6.11
N ILE A 95 11.00 -2.91 -5.19
CA ILE A 95 11.21 -3.15 -3.76
C ILE A 95 11.36 -4.64 -3.44
N ASP A 96 10.45 -5.49 -3.94
CA ASP A 96 10.49 -6.93 -3.64
C ASP A 96 11.66 -7.64 -4.33
N SER A 97 12.12 -7.15 -5.49
CA SER A 97 13.29 -7.69 -6.20
C SER A 97 14.63 -7.06 -5.78
N ASN A 98 14.64 -6.02 -4.93
CA ASN A 98 15.88 -5.38 -4.51
C ASN A 98 16.69 -6.35 -3.61
N PRO A 99 17.93 -6.72 -3.97
CA PRO A 99 18.75 -7.60 -3.14
C PRO A 99 18.90 -7.12 -1.70
N SER A 100 19.02 -5.80 -1.50
CA SER A 100 19.17 -5.20 -0.17
C SER A 100 17.91 -5.33 0.70
N ILE A 101 16.72 -5.50 0.11
CA ILE A 101 15.45 -5.65 0.81
C ILE A 101 15.02 -7.12 0.89
N SER A 102 15.15 -7.85 -0.22
CA SER A 102 14.74 -9.26 -0.35
C SER A 102 15.38 -10.18 0.70
N GLN A 103 16.59 -9.86 1.18
CA GLN A 103 17.23 -10.60 2.27
C GLN A 103 16.40 -10.63 3.56
N TYR A 104 15.58 -9.59 3.81
CA TYR A 104 14.70 -9.46 4.97
C TYR A 104 13.29 -10.03 4.73
N LEU A 105 12.97 -10.47 3.51
CA LEU A 105 11.71 -11.12 3.19
C LEU A 105 11.83 -12.61 3.47
N ASP A 106 10.91 -13.14 4.27
CA ASP A 106 10.85 -14.55 4.66
C ASP A 106 10.02 -15.36 3.67
N SER A 107 8.73 -15.04 3.58
CA SER A 107 7.76 -15.80 2.78
C SER A 107 6.69 -14.88 2.22
N LEU A 108 6.17 -15.23 1.04
CA LEU A 108 4.99 -14.58 0.46
C LEU A 108 3.74 -15.09 1.18
N VAL A 109 2.98 -14.17 1.76
CA VAL A 109 1.75 -14.45 2.52
C VAL A 109 0.52 -14.36 1.61
N TYR A 110 0.48 -13.34 0.76
CA TYR A 110 -0.62 -13.08 -0.15
C TYR A 110 -0.16 -12.28 -1.37
N GLU A 111 -0.82 -12.46 -2.51
CA GLU A 111 -0.54 -11.74 -3.74
C GLU A 111 -1.84 -11.45 -4.49
N THR A 112 -1.99 -10.18 -4.88
CA THR A 112 -2.97 -9.72 -5.88
C THR A 112 -2.25 -9.49 -7.21
N GLN A 113 -2.93 -8.90 -8.19
CA GLN A 113 -2.29 -8.58 -9.46
C GLN A 113 -1.09 -7.64 -9.30
N ASN A 114 -1.22 -6.63 -8.43
CA ASN A 114 -0.22 -5.58 -8.26
C ASN A 114 0.41 -5.55 -6.86
N ILE A 115 -0.27 -6.04 -5.81
CA ILE A 115 0.20 -5.94 -4.42
C ILE A 115 0.66 -7.32 -3.93
N LYS A 116 1.84 -7.36 -3.33
CA LYS A 116 2.34 -8.52 -2.62
C LYS A 116 2.49 -8.23 -1.13
N VAL A 117 2.15 -9.23 -0.33
CA VAL A 117 2.28 -9.21 1.12
C VAL A 117 3.33 -10.23 1.52
N PHE A 118 4.40 -9.76 2.13
CA PHE A 118 5.49 -10.61 2.61
C PHE A 118 5.57 -10.62 4.12
N ARG A 119 5.96 -11.76 4.68
CA ARG A 119 6.42 -11.86 6.05
C ARG A 119 7.87 -11.38 6.14
N LEU A 120 8.18 -10.60 7.17
CA LEU A 120 9.53 -10.13 7.44
C LEU A 120 10.28 -11.12 8.33
N LYS A 121 11.59 -11.25 8.10
CA LYS A 121 12.52 -11.95 8.98
C LYS A 121 12.80 -11.08 10.19
N ASN A 122 12.55 -11.62 11.38
CA ASN A 122 12.90 -11.01 12.66
C ASN A 122 13.92 -11.89 13.38
#